data_AF-A0A8S3RUC1-F1
#
_entry.id   AF-A0A8S3RUC1-F1
#
_cell.length_a   1.000
_cell.length_b   1.000
_cell.length_c   1.000
_cell.angle_alpha   90.00
_cell.angle_beta   90.00
_cell.angle_gamma   90.00
#
_symmetry.space_group_name_H-M   'P 1'
#
loop_
_entity.id
_entity.type
_entity.pdbx_description
1 polymer ?
#
loop_
_entity_poly.entity_id
_entity_poly.type
_entity_poly.pdbx_seq_one_letter_code
_entity_poly.pdbx_strand_id
1 'polypeptide(L)'
;MRACSVRVDLANDESGSEAGTDNYRKAIEANMRFQDCQEKINVLQKEKSDALTRYCSHIRGLSDDEIEGFIKAVKDSIKTNASKYIPLLRKKITSESSSCKTVVQHRDCCLAYIEICVNLCYFVAVQDPPMVIDFEPGPIFDKQSWKEYTRSGTEVEYVVWPALYLYKGGPIMSKGVVQPKETN
;
A
#
# COMPACT_ATOMS: atom_id res chain seq x y z
N MET A 1 3.84 4.98 -22.59
CA MET A 1 2.73 5.90 -22.22
C MET A 1 2.35 6.66 -23.47
N ARG A 2 1.07 6.62 -23.88
CA ARG A 2 0.59 7.29 -25.10
C ARG A 2 0.73 8.81 -24.92
N ALA A 3 1.51 9.45 -25.78
CA ALA A 3 1.57 10.91 -25.88
C ALA A 3 0.19 11.41 -26.33
N CYS A 4 -0.50 12.16 -25.47
CA CYS A 4 -1.70 12.89 -25.85
C CYS A 4 -1.22 14.11 -26.65
N SER A 5 -1.06 13.94 -27.97
CA SER A 5 -0.82 15.05 -28.88
C SER A 5 -2.13 15.80 -29.05
N VAL A 6 -2.28 16.93 -28.37
CA VAL A 6 -3.37 17.86 -28.61
C VAL A 6 -3.08 18.53 -29.95
N ARG A 7 -3.73 18.04 -31.02
CA ARG A 7 -3.86 18.80 -32.27
C ARG A 7 -4.71 20.03 -31.97
N VAL A 8 -4.11 21.20 -32.05
CA VAL A 8 -4.84 22.46 -32.09
C VAL A 8 -5.25 22.65 -33.54
N ASP A 9 -6.54 22.42 -33.84
CA ASP A 9 -7.10 22.72 -35.15
C ASP A 9 -7.11 24.24 -35.35
N LEU A 10 -6.35 24.71 -36.35
CA LEU A 10 -6.30 26.11 -36.77
C LEU A 10 -7.56 26.45 -37.56
N ALA A 11 -8.53 27.09 -36.89
CA ALA A 11 -9.54 27.89 -37.58
C ALA A 11 -8.99 29.31 -37.74
N ASN A 12 -8.66 29.69 -38.97
CA ASN A 12 -8.37 31.08 -39.34
C ASN A 12 -9.66 31.91 -39.20
N ASP A 13 -9.65 32.89 -38.31
CA ASP A 13 -10.57 34.02 -38.41
C ASP A 13 -9.81 35.31 -38.07
N GLU A 14 -9.56 36.10 -39.11
CA GLU A 14 -8.93 37.41 -39.03
C GLU A 14 -9.94 38.42 -38.47
N SER A 15 -9.92 38.65 -37.16
CA SER A 15 -10.47 39.88 -36.58
C SER A 15 -9.60 40.35 -35.41
N GLY A 16 -9.00 41.54 -35.60
CA GLY A 16 -8.14 42.17 -34.62
C GLY A 16 -8.90 42.50 -33.34
N SER A 17 -8.53 41.82 -32.24
CA SER A 17 -8.96 42.13 -30.88
C SER A 17 -7.75 41.92 -29.96
N GLU A 18 -7.39 42.94 -29.17
CA GLU A 18 -6.34 42.88 -28.14
C GLU A 18 -6.52 41.70 -27.16
N ALA A 19 -7.72 41.13 -27.07
CA ALA A 19 -7.99 39.93 -26.27
C ALA A 19 -7.42 38.64 -26.87
N GLY A 20 -7.20 38.58 -28.19
CA GLY A 20 -6.62 37.41 -28.86
C GLY A 20 -5.14 37.24 -28.50
N THR A 21 -4.37 38.32 -28.56
CA THR A 21 -2.92 38.32 -28.27
C THR A 21 -2.61 38.03 -26.80
N ASP A 22 -3.45 38.47 -25.86
CA ASP A 22 -3.31 38.16 -24.43
C ASP A 22 -3.56 36.67 -24.13
N ASN A 23 -4.53 36.04 -24.82
CA ASN A 23 -4.77 34.61 -24.70
C ASN A 23 -3.62 33.76 -25.26
N TYR A 24 -3.02 34.16 -26.40
CA TYR A 24 -1.82 33.49 -26.92
C TYR A 24 -0.62 33.66 -25.98
N ARG A 25 -0.44 34.83 -25.37
CA ARG A 25 0.63 35.08 -24.40
C ARG A 25 0.49 34.22 -23.15
N LYS A 26 -0.73 34.13 -22.60
CA LYS A 26 -1.06 33.26 -21.45
C LYS A 26 -0.86 31.78 -21.78
N ALA A 27 -1.19 31.34 -22.99
CA ALA A 27 -0.95 29.97 -23.43
C ALA A 27 0.56 29.65 -23.54
N ILE A 28 1.36 30.59 -24.05
CA ILE A 28 2.83 30.46 -24.11
C ILE A 28 3.43 30.41 -22.70
N GLU A 29 2.98 31.27 -21.77
CA GLU A 29 3.42 31.24 -20.38
C GLU A 29 3.04 29.95 -19.65
N ALA A 30 1.83 29.43 -19.87
CA ALA A 30 1.40 28.16 -19.31
C ALA A 30 2.24 26.98 -19.84
N ASN A 31 2.59 27.00 -21.13
CA ASN A 31 3.44 25.98 -21.74
C ASN A 31 4.89 26.05 -21.19
N MET A 32 5.45 27.24 -20.99
CA MET A 32 6.76 27.42 -20.36
C MET A 32 6.77 26.91 -18.91
N ARG A 33 5.72 27.20 -18.13
CA ARG A 33 5.58 26.68 -16.75
C ARG A 33 5.43 25.16 -16.72
N PHE A 34 4.73 24.59 -17.70
CA PHE A 34 4.58 23.14 -17.81
C PHE A 34 5.93 22.45 -18.11
N GLN A 35 6.73 23.02 -19.01
CA GLN A 35 8.08 22.52 -19.32
C GLN A 35 9.02 22.60 -18.11
N ASP A 36 9.05 23.72 -17.39
CA ASP A 36 9.84 23.88 -16.15
C ASP A 36 9.41 22.86 -15.08
N CYS A 37 8.11 22.61 -14.95
CA CYS A 37 7.58 21.61 -14.03
C CYS A 37 8.00 20.18 -14.42
N GLN A 38 7.96 19.85 -15.72
CA GLN A 38 8.43 18.55 -16.22
C GLN A 38 9.92 18.34 -15.96
N GLU A 39 10.74 19.38 -16.15
CA GLU A 39 12.17 19.31 -15.92
C GLU A 39 12.49 19.09 -14.43
N LYS A 40 11.79 19.78 -13.54
CA LYS A 40 11.88 19.55 -12.08
C LYS A 40 11.47 18.13 -11.68
N ILE A 41 10.40 17.59 -12.28
CA ILE A 41 9.99 16.20 -12.04
C ILE A 41 11.08 15.21 -12.48
N ASN A 42 11.70 15.45 -13.63
CA ASN A 42 12.77 14.59 -14.15
C ASN A 42 14.04 14.64 -13.28
N VAL A 43 14.42 15.83 -12.79
CA VAL A 43 15.53 15.99 -11.84
C VAL A 43 15.27 15.20 -10.56
N LEU A 44 14.06 15.35 -9.97
CA LEU A 44 13.69 14.62 -8.76
C LEU A 44 13.64 13.09 -8.96
N GLN A 45 13.23 12.63 -10.15
CA GLN A 45 13.28 11.20 -10.50
C GLN A 45 14.72 10.69 -10.60
N LYS A 46 15.62 11.48 -11.20
CA LYS A 46 17.04 11.15 -11.33
C LYS A 46 17.74 11.09 -9.97
N GLU A 47 17.53 12.08 -9.10
CA GLU A 47 18.10 12.11 -7.74
C GLU A 47 17.70 10.88 -6.91
N LYS A 48 16.43 10.45 -7.01
CA LYS A 48 15.96 9.22 -6.35
C LYS A 48 16.64 7.96 -6.89
N SER A 49 16.84 7.87 -8.21
CA SER A 49 17.55 6.75 -8.85
C SER A 49 19.02 6.68 -8.43
N ASP A 50 19.68 7.83 -8.34
CA ASP A 50 21.08 7.92 -7.93
C ASP A 50 21.25 7.55 -6.44
N ALA A 51 20.33 8.00 -5.58
CA ALA A 51 20.31 7.63 -4.17
C ALA A 51 20.12 6.11 -3.97
N LEU A 52 19.20 5.50 -4.74
CA LEU A 52 18.97 4.06 -4.72
C LEU A 52 20.21 3.29 -5.18
N THR A 53 20.88 3.77 -6.23
CA THR A 53 22.10 3.16 -6.77
C THR A 53 23.25 3.18 -5.76
N ARG A 54 23.44 4.31 -5.06
CA ARG A 54 24.45 4.44 -3.99
C ARG A 54 24.18 3.47 -2.84
N TYR A 55 22.93 3.37 -2.42
CA TYR A 55 22.53 2.45 -1.35
C TYR A 55 22.80 0.99 -1.74
N CYS A 56 22.43 0.61 -2.97
CA CYS A 56 22.71 -0.73 -3.51
C CYS A 56 24.21 -1.03 -3.62
N SER A 57 25.05 -0.05 -3.96
CA SER A 57 26.52 -0.25 -3.99
C SER A 57 27.12 -0.47 -2.61
N HIS A 58 26.58 0.17 -1.57
CA HIS A 58 27.06 0.01 -0.20
C HIS A 58 26.70 -1.37 0.36
N ILE A 59 25.53 -1.90 0.00
CA ILE A 59 25.09 -3.24 0.40
C ILE A 59 25.95 -4.35 -0.23
N ARG A 60 26.45 -4.16 -1.46
CA ARG A 60 27.22 -5.19 -2.20
C ARG A 60 28.58 -5.53 -1.57
N GLY A 61 29.08 -4.76 -0.61
CA GLY A 61 30.37 -4.98 0.05
C GLY A 61 30.28 -5.47 1.49
N LEU A 62 29.07 -5.67 2.01
CA LEU A 62 28.83 -6.10 3.39
C LEU A 62 28.77 -7.63 3.47
N SER A 63 29.25 -8.18 4.58
CA SER A 63 29.02 -9.58 4.95
C SER A 63 27.55 -9.83 5.31
N ASP A 64 27.11 -11.08 5.24
CA ASP A 64 25.72 -11.45 5.58
C ASP A 64 25.35 -11.04 7.02
N ASP A 65 26.30 -11.14 7.96
CA ASP A 65 26.11 -10.73 9.36
C ASP A 65 25.89 -9.20 9.50
N GLU A 66 26.63 -8.39 8.72
CA GLU A 66 26.46 -6.93 8.72
C GLU A 66 25.14 -6.51 8.08
N ILE A 67 24.72 -7.22 7.03
CA ILE A 67 23.42 -7.02 6.38
C ILE A 67 22.29 -7.35 7.37
N GLU A 68 22.39 -8.49 8.08
CA GLU A 68 21.39 -8.89 9.07
C GLU A 68 21.33 -7.90 10.25
N GLY A 69 22.49 -7.47 10.76
CA GLY A 69 22.57 -6.44 11.80
C GLY A 69 21.96 -5.11 11.37
N PHE A 70 22.20 -4.69 10.13
CA PHE A 70 21.60 -3.49 9.56
C PHE A 70 20.07 -3.62 9.41
N ILE A 71 19.59 -4.75 8.87
CA ILE A 71 18.14 -5.03 8.75
C ILE A 71 17.48 -4.99 10.13
N LYS A 72 18.12 -5.59 11.14
CA LYS A 72 17.64 -5.57 12.52
C LYS A 72 17.54 -4.15 13.06
N ALA A 73 18.59 -3.34 12.90
CA ALA A 73 18.61 -1.95 13.35
C ALA A 73 17.52 -1.10 12.67
N VAL A 74 17.29 -1.30 11.37
CA VAL A 74 16.19 -0.64 10.64
C VAL A 74 14.83 -1.07 11.19
N LYS A 75 14.60 -2.38 11.38
CA LYS A 75 13.34 -2.89 11.94
C LYS A 75 13.09 -2.32 13.34
N ASP A 76 14.08 -2.29 14.22
CA ASP A 76 13.94 -1.77 15.58
C ASP A 76 13.70 -0.25 15.61
N SER A 77 14.30 0.49 14.68
CA SER A 77 13.97 1.91 14.46
C SER A 77 12.52 2.09 14.01
N ILE A 78 12.03 1.24 13.11
CA ILE A 78 10.62 1.25 12.67
C ILE A 78 9.70 0.98 13.86
N LYS A 79 9.97 -0.08 14.67
CA LYS A 79 9.22 -0.38 15.90
C LYS A 79 9.14 0.82 16.84
N THR A 80 10.27 1.47 17.09
CA THR A 80 10.36 2.61 18.01
C THR A 80 9.59 3.83 17.52
N ASN A 81 9.50 4.00 16.19
CA ASN A 81 8.78 5.11 15.56
C ASN A 81 7.33 4.74 15.17
N ALA A 82 6.77 3.64 15.71
CA ALA A 82 5.39 3.21 15.42
C ALA A 82 4.36 4.34 15.61
N SER A 83 4.50 5.13 16.68
CA SER A 83 3.64 6.28 16.98
C SER A 83 3.63 7.36 15.89
N LYS A 84 4.68 7.44 15.07
CA LYS A 84 4.77 8.37 13.94
C LYS A 84 4.20 7.76 12.66
N TYR A 85 4.47 6.47 12.41
CA TYR A 85 4.10 5.83 11.15
C TYR A 85 2.64 5.35 11.11
N ILE A 86 2.12 4.80 12.20
CA ILE A 86 0.75 4.30 12.29
C ILE A 86 -0.29 5.39 11.92
N PRO A 87 -0.21 6.63 12.44
CA PRO A 87 -1.17 7.69 12.06
C PRO A 87 -1.12 8.04 10.56
N LEU A 88 0.06 7.97 9.94
CA LEU A 88 0.22 8.22 8.51
C LEU A 88 -0.42 7.11 7.67
N LEU A 89 -0.21 5.86 8.06
CA LEU A 89 -0.85 4.70 7.42
C LEU A 89 -2.37 4.77 7.55
N ARG A 90 -2.87 5.07 8.75
CA ARG A 90 -4.30 5.30 9.01
C ARG A 90 -4.86 6.38 8.10
N LYS A 91 -4.21 7.55 8.03
CA LYS A 91 -4.66 8.66 7.17
C LYS A 91 -4.73 8.23 5.70
N LYS A 92 -3.72 7.52 5.21
CA LYS A 92 -3.67 7.02 3.83
C LYS A 92 -4.82 6.06 3.55
N ILE A 93 -5.00 5.02 4.38
CA ILE A 93 -6.06 4.01 4.20
C ILE A 93 -7.44 4.63 4.33
N THR A 94 -7.65 5.52 5.30
CA THR A 94 -8.93 6.24 5.44
C THR A 94 -9.23 7.09 4.20
N SER A 95 -8.22 7.79 3.65
CA SER A 95 -8.41 8.60 2.44
C SER A 95 -8.80 7.75 1.23
N GLU A 96 -8.21 6.58 1.07
CA GLU A 96 -8.51 5.64 -0.01
C GLU A 96 -9.91 4.99 0.17
N SER A 97 -10.31 4.73 1.41
CA SER A 97 -11.62 4.13 1.74
C SER A 97 -12.81 5.09 1.68
N SER A 98 -12.58 6.39 1.50
CA SER A 98 -13.61 7.45 1.60
C SER A 98 -14.72 7.36 0.55
N SER A 99 -14.47 6.64 -0.55
CA SER A 99 -15.46 6.37 -1.60
C SER A 99 -16.31 5.11 -1.35
N CYS A 100 -15.97 4.31 -0.34
CA CYS A 100 -16.69 3.08 -0.02
C CYS A 100 -18.03 3.40 0.67
N LYS A 101 -19.14 2.95 0.08
CA LYS A 101 -20.50 3.19 0.61
C LYS A 101 -20.65 2.75 2.06
N THR A 102 -20.13 1.57 2.42
CA THR A 102 -20.17 1.04 3.78
C THR A 102 -19.43 1.94 4.77
N VAL A 103 -18.25 2.45 4.39
CA VAL A 103 -17.44 3.34 5.23
C VAL A 103 -18.13 4.70 5.41
N VAL A 104 -18.82 5.20 4.38
CA VAL A 104 -19.60 6.44 4.50
C VAL A 104 -20.80 6.25 5.43
N GLN A 105 -21.52 5.13 5.30
CA GLN A 105 -22.71 4.83 6.09
C GLN A 105 -22.40 4.53 7.56
N HIS A 106 -21.30 3.85 7.82
CA HIS A 106 -20.91 3.34 9.14
C HIS A 106 -19.56 3.91 9.59
N ARG A 107 -19.39 5.22 9.40
CA ARG A 107 -18.10 5.91 9.52
C ARG A 107 -17.36 5.61 10.81
N ASP A 108 -17.98 5.82 11.97
CA ASP A 108 -17.25 5.75 13.24
C ASP A 108 -16.78 4.33 13.57
N CYS A 109 -17.63 3.31 13.37
CA CYS A 109 -17.22 1.92 13.60
C CYS A 109 -16.26 1.41 12.52
N CYS A 110 -16.38 1.85 11.27
CA CYS A 110 -15.39 1.54 10.23
C CYS A 110 -14.03 2.19 10.53
N LEU A 111 -13.98 3.43 11.03
CA LEU A 111 -12.73 4.09 11.40
C LEU A 111 -12.05 3.38 12.58
N ALA A 112 -12.81 2.99 13.60
CA ALA A 112 -12.28 2.20 14.72
C ALA A 112 -11.74 0.84 14.24
N TYR A 113 -12.47 0.18 13.33
CA TYR A 113 -12.02 -1.07 12.74
C TYR A 113 -10.73 -0.91 11.93
N ILE A 114 -10.65 0.10 11.06
CA ILE A 114 -9.45 0.42 10.27
C ILE A 114 -8.25 0.67 11.20
N GLU A 115 -8.44 1.42 12.29
CA GLU A 115 -7.38 1.69 13.25
C GLU A 115 -6.82 0.39 13.86
N ILE A 116 -7.68 -0.53 14.28
CA ILE A 116 -7.27 -1.82 14.81
C ILE A 116 -6.51 -2.63 13.73
N CYS A 117 -7.02 -2.68 12.50
CA CYS A 117 -6.38 -3.40 11.40
C CYS A 117 -4.99 -2.83 11.07
N VAL A 118 -4.85 -1.50 11.01
CA VAL A 118 -3.56 -0.85 10.73
C VAL A 118 -2.55 -1.18 11.81
N ASN A 119 -2.96 -1.08 13.08
CA ASN A 119 -2.09 -1.43 14.21
C ASN A 119 -1.67 -2.90 14.14
N LEU A 120 -2.62 -3.81 13.96
CA LEU A 120 -2.35 -5.24 13.88
C LEU A 120 -1.37 -5.57 12.75
N CYS A 121 -1.66 -5.12 11.53
CA CYS A 121 -0.80 -5.37 10.37
C CYS A 121 0.60 -4.78 10.54
N TYR A 122 0.69 -3.58 11.13
CA TYR A 122 1.98 -2.94 11.40
C TYR A 122 2.82 -3.77 12.39
N PHE A 123 2.22 -4.19 13.50
CA PHE A 123 2.93 -4.95 14.52
C PHE A 123 3.31 -6.35 14.03
N VAL A 124 2.43 -7.04 13.31
CA VAL A 124 2.72 -8.35 12.70
C VAL A 124 3.91 -8.26 11.74
N ALA A 125 3.96 -7.22 10.91
CA ALA A 125 5.03 -7.05 9.92
C ALA A 125 6.39 -6.68 10.53
N VAL A 126 6.39 -5.94 11.64
CA VAL A 126 7.63 -5.45 12.25
C VAL A 126 8.27 -6.45 13.21
N GLN A 127 7.56 -7.50 13.65
CA GLN A 127 8.13 -8.56 14.47
C GLN A 127 9.34 -9.22 13.78
N ASP A 128 10.26 -9.76 14.58
CA ASP A 128 11.47 -10.43 14.11
C ASP A 128 11.59 -11.81 14.78
N PRO A 129 11.23 -12.92 14.09
CA PRO A 129 10.73 -12.99 12.71
C PRO A 129 9.30 -12.40 12.52
N PRO A 130 8.92 -11.96 11.30
CA PRO A 130 7.58 -11.45 11.03
C PRO A 130 6.52 -12.52 11.27
N MET A 131 5.44 -12.11 11.94
CA MET A 131 4.28 -12.97 12.15
C MET A 131 3.51 -13.17 10.85
N VAL A 132 2.74 -14.25 10.76
CA VAL A 132 1.97 -14.58 9.55
C VAL A 132 0.48 -14.61 9.87
N ILE A 133 -0.28 -13.77 9.16
CA ILE A 133 -1.74 -13.82 9.10
C ILE A 133 -2.10 -14.64 7.87
N ASP A 134 -2.66 -15.82 8.09
CA ASP A 134 -2.99 -16.79 7.05
C ASP A 134 -4.47 -16.70 6.69
N PHE A 135 -4.74 -16.29 5.45
CA PHE A 135 -6.08 -16.20 4.86
C PHE A 135 -6.37 -17.37 3.91
N GLU A 136 -5.43 -18.31 3.73
CA GLU A 136 -5.51 -19.35 2.72
C GLU A 136 -5.40 -20.73 3.39
N PRO A 137 -6.46 -21.17 4.10
CA PRO A 137 -6.55 -22.55 4.52
C PRO A 137 -6.45 -23.44 3.29
N GLY A 138 -5.78 -24.59 3.45
CA GLY A 138 -5.85 -25.65 2.46
C GLY A 138 -7.30 -26.10 2.21
N PRO A 139 -7.55 -26.86 1.13
CA PRO A 139 -8.90 -27.31 0.77
C PRO A 139 -9.52 -28.24 1.82
N ILE A 140 -8.69 -28.94 2.60
CA ILE A 140 -9.10 -29.87 3.65
C ILE A 140 -9.13 -29.15 4.99
N PHE A 141 -10.23 -29.32 5.72
CA PHE A 141 -10.39 -28.74 7.04
C PHE A 141 -9.45 -29.40 8.06
N ASP A 142 -8.52 -28.61 8.59
CA ASP A 142 -7.61 -29.00 9.66
C ASP A 142 -8.05 -28.40 11.01
N LYS A 143 -8.48 -29.26 11.94
CA LYS A 143 -8.89 -28.89 13.30
C LYS A 143 -7.73 -28.38 14.17
N GLN A 144 -6.48 -28.63 13.80
CA GLN A 144 -5.33 -28.12 14.54
C GLN A 144 -5.20 -26.61 14.35
N SER A 145 -5.31 -26.14 13.11
CA SER A 145 -5.09 -24.73 12.76
C SER A 145 -6.38 -23.91 12.70
N TRP A 146 -7.54 -24.55 12.52
CA TRP A 146 -8.81 -23.88 12.23
C TRP A 146 -9.96 -24.32 13.13
N LYS A 147 -10.91 -23.41 13.34
CA LYS A 147 -12.19 -23.63 14.02
C LYS A 147 -13.33 -23.55 13.00
N GLU A 148 -14.36 -24.34 13.24
CA GLU A 148 -15.61 -24.28 12.47
C GLU A 148 -16.39 -23.02 12.88
N TYR A 149 -16.99 -22.32 11.92
CA TYR A 149 -17.81 -21.15 12.19
C TYR A 149 -19.23 -21.54 12.63
N THR A 150 -20.07 -22.01 11.69
CA THR A 150 -21.47 -22.35 11.98
C THR A 150 -21.84 -23.80 11.66
N ARG A 151 -21.08 -24.47 10.80
CA ARG A 151 -21.36 -25.84 10.33
C ARG A 151 -20.09 -26.67 10.39
N SER A 152 -20.27 -27.98 10.45
CA SER A 152 -19.18 -28.95 10.42
C SER A 152 -19.06 -29.57 9.03
N GLY A 153 -17.84 -29.93 8.65
CA GLY A 153 -17.54 -30.53 7.35
C GLY A 153 -16.05 -30.88 7.22
N THR A 154 -15.68 -31.52 6.12
CA THR A 154 -14.30 -31.99 5.88
C THR A 154 -13.52 -31.08 4.93
N GLU A 155 -14.20 -30.27 4.14
CA GLU A 155 -13.60 -29.34 3.17
C GLU A 155 -13.91 -27.90 3.55
N VAL A 156 -12.94 -27.01 3.30
CA VAL A 156 -13.12 -25.57 3.52
C VAL A 156 -13.90 -24.97 2.35
N GLU A 157 -14.92 -24.17 2.67
CA GLU A 157 -15.66 -23.37 1.70
C GLU A 157 -15.08 -21.96 1.63
N TYR A 158 -14.98 -21.27 2.78
CA TYR A 158 -14.37 -19.94 2.87
C TYR A 158 -13.83 -19.62 4.27
N VAL A 159 -12.94 -18.62 4.32
CA VAL A 159 -12.39 -18.10 5.58
C VAL A 159 -13.30 -17.03 6.16
N VAL A 160 -13.59 -17.17 7.45
CA VAL A 160 -14.31 -16.16 8.24
C VAL A 160 -13.31 -15.30 9.00
N TRP A 161 -12.27 -15.90 9.56
CA TRP A 161 -11.20 -15.21 10.28
C TRP A 161 -9.86 -15.90 10.03
N PRO A 162 -8.77 -15.16 9.72
CA PRO A 162 -7.49 -15.77 9.42
C PRO A 162 -6.85 -16.43 10.64
N ALA A 163 -6.01 -17.44 10.40
CA ALA A 163 -5.13 -17.99 11.43
C ALA A 163 -3.91 -17.08 11.63
N LEU A 164 -3.38 -17.05 12.85
CA LEU A 164 -2.19 -16.27 13.20
C LEU A 164 -1.07 -17.19 13.65
N TYR A 165 0.09 -17.10 13.01
CA TYR A 165 1.30 -17.85 13.35
C TYR A 165 2.41 -16.92 13.83
N LEU A 166 3.26 -17.44 14.72
CA LEU A 166 4.44 -16.73 15.24
C LEU A 166 5.42 -16.34 14.13
N TYR A 167 5.61 -17.22 13.15
CA TYR A 167 6.38 -16.99 11.93
C TYR A 167 5.99 -18.03 10.88
N LYS A 168 6.51 -17.90 9.66
CA LYS A 168 6.20 -18.82 8.55
C LYS A 168 6.60 -20.26 8.89
N GLY A 169 5.62 -21.17 8.92
CA GLY A 169 5.83 -22.57 9.34
C GLY A 169 6.08 -22.76 10.83
N GLY A 170 5.91 -21.70 11.64
CA GLY A 170 6.07 -21.74 13.09
C GLY A 170 4.78 -22.14 13.83
N PRO A 171 4.82 -22.13 15.18
CA PRO A 171 3.67 -22.45 16.00
C PRO A 171 2.49 -21.50 15.77
N ILE A 172 1.27 -22.03 15.89
CA ILE A 172 0.05 -21.24 15.85
C ILE A 172 -0.10 -20.41 17.13
N MET A 173 -0.33 -19.11 16.97
CA MET A 173 -0.67 -18.19 18.06
C MET A 173 -2.18 -18.14 18.29
N SER A 174 -2.96 -18.08 17.22
CA SER A 174 -4.41 -18.07 17.27
C SER A 174 -4.99 -18.87 16.11
N LYS A 175 -5.91 -19.77 16.42
CA LYS A 175 -6.67 -20.50 15.40
C LYS A 175 -7.51 -19.54 14.58
N GLY A 176 -7.51 -19.77 13.27
CA GLY A 176 -8.45 -19.11 12.37
C GLY A 176 -9.85 -19.72 12.48
N VAL A 177 -10.80 -19.12 11.79
CA VAL A 177 -12.18 -19.58 11.69
C VAL A 177 -12.53 -19.74 10.21
N VAL A 178 -13.04 -20.90 9.84
CA VAL A 178 -13.50 -21.22 8.49
C VAL A 178 -14.93 -21.71 8.52
N GLN A 179 -15.61 -21.54 7.40
CA GLN A 179 -16.86 -22.22 7.12
C GLN A 179 -16.55 -23.48 6.30
N PRO A 180 -16.76 -24.69 6.86
CA PRO A 180 -16.71 -25.92 6.08
C PRO A 180 -17.93 -26.04 5.16
N LYS A 181 -17.75 -26.77 4.05
CA LYS A 181 -18.85 -27.19 3.17
C LYS A 181 -19.78 -28.13 3.92
N GLU A 182 -21.09 -27.99 3.71
CA GLU A 182 -22.07 -28.95 4.21
C GLU A 182 -21.80 -30.33 3.59
N THR A 183 -21.73 -31.34 4.44
CA THR A 183 -21.71 -32.74 3.98
C THR A 183 -23.17 -33.12 3.73
N ASN A 184 -23.57 -33.16 2.45
CA ASN A 184 -24.87 -33.70 2.04
C ASN A 184 -24.99 -35.18 2.40
#